data_AF-A0A520QVG0-F1
#
_entry.id   AF-A0A520QVG0-F1
#
_cell.length_a   1.000
_cell.length_b   1.000
_cell.length_c   1.000
_cell.angle_alpha   90.00
_cell.angle_beta   90.00
_cell.angle_gamma   90.00
#
_symmetry.space_group_name_H-M   'P 1'
#
loop_
_entity.id
_entity.type
_entity.pdbx_description
1 polymer ?
#
loop_
_entity_poly.entity_id
_entity_poly.type
_entity_poly.pdbx_seq_one_letter_code
_entity_poly.pdbx_strand_id
1 'polypeptide(L)'
;MGLIKTRPRVRVRVPNEIRPGDTFPVTVELHCPEAVPVEHVRVLLVGRETWSVGSDKSRVSRSQTVVSLGATLVGETTLPRGVDTHEVRMPLPADAPPSYRGAAGRITYELRVEVSIPWWPDRNVAFDIHVVAPARDPLTTQTQIFSSRPEGPPAGAPHAELSLGSQWTRVGHVVEGAIALSNVAEVRYSEIKLGLRGVETLWDRGAARYEREAHRYVIRLGAEQAQEGEMLPFRFRLPDDAQPEMPPSPRPGDAAQLVSLAWQLEAVVGVRWGSDLVLRVPYRVLPRSERAGDAPIRLAPPTVGSDRLRALWEGVGARHGLTYASQSLRGRIGETQLVVRRDHRGRGGVHLLAELRYPDLHLDLEVEPATSVQKMVGAGKRIGDPSWDGDHYVVARDEEQVARVLRRLVPASANATLHRMDDRELRVSVRDAGTSAARLERFVMASLELARTLEQLRSELPPPTGFEAALPSWRALTTDIDGALEPARLRVTGVVASLPAEARVAFDQEGAPSATWLSVESPTPLDLEHRAVWHPEMGDAWPGFHQEARLLLITITKDAATLQITRTRVMLELPALLGADPALGATQAGQRLSRMAQLVQLLRGKVGPYR
;
A
#
# COMPACT_ATOMS: atom_id res chain seq x y z
N MET A 1 -54.94 -76.20 -1.31
CA MET A 1 -54.73 -74.74 -1.48
C MET A 1 -53.36 -74.40 -0.90
N GLY A 2 -52.44 -73.92 -1.75
CA GLY A 2 -51.03 -73.76 -1.41
C GLY A 2 -50.78 -72.70 -0.33
N LEU A 3 -50.06 -73.08 0.72
CA LEU A 3 -49.86 -72.32 1.96
C LEU A 3 -48.66 -71.34 1.92
N ILE A 4 -48.21 -70.94 0.72
CA ILE A 4 -47.06 -70.02 0.57
C ILE A 4 -47.48 -68.86 -0.34
N LYS A 5 -47.80 -67.70 0.26
CA LYS A 5 -48.06 -66.46 -0.50
C LYS A 5 -46.72 -65.87 -0.99
N THR A 6 -46.61 -65.54 -2.28
CA THR A 6 -45.42 -64.87 -2.83
C THR A 6 -45.46 -63.37 -2.57
N ARG A 7 -44.36 -62.77 -2.09
CA ARG A 7 -44.29 -61.31 -1.89
C ARG A 7 -44.14 -60.56 -3.22
N PRO A 8 -44.80 -59.41 -3.40
CA PRO A 8 -44.58 -58.58 -4.57
C PRO A 8 -43.15 -58.03 -4.58
N ARG A 9 -42.55 -57.95 -5.77
CA ARG A 9 -41.32 -57.16 -5.97
C ARG A 9 -41.73 -55.72 -6.27
N VAL A 10 -41.11 -54.78 -5.57
CA VAL A 10 -41.43 -53.36 -5.67
C VAL A 10 -40.35 -52.67 -6.49
N ARG A 11 -40.76 -51.87 -7.47
CA ARG A 11 -39.91 -50.87 -8.13
C ARG A 11 -40.54 -49.50 -7.98
N VAL A 12 -39.70 -48.48 -7.89
CA VAL A 12 -40.16 -47.10 -7.79
C VAL A 12 -39.46 -46.26 -8.84
N ARG A 13 -40.21 -45.34 -9.45
CA ARG A 13 -39.68 -44.28 -10.31
C ARG A 13 -40.00 -42.93 -9.69
N VAL A 14 -38.98 -42.09 -9.58
CA VAL A 14 -39.06 -40.69 -9.13
C VAL A 14 -38.20 -39.83 -10.05
N PRO A 15 -38.41 -38.50 -10.10
CA PRO A 15 -37.51 -37.61 -10.82
C PRO A 15 -36.07 -37.69 -10.31
N ASN A 16 -35.11 -37.47 -11.21
CA ASN A 16 -33.68 -37.46 -10.86
C ASN A 16 -33.29 -36.25 -10.01
N GLU A 17 -33.99 -35.12 -10.18
CA GLU A 17 -33.84 -33.93 -9.34
C GLU A 17 -35.17 -33.63 -8.65
N ILE A 18 -35.13 -33.57 -7.32
CA ILE A 18 -36.25 -33.14 -6.48
C ILE A 18 -35.75 -31.98 -5.64
N ARG A 19 -36.48 -30.86 -5.61
CA ARG A 19 -36.09 -29.65 -4.88
C ARG A 19 -37.11 -29.31 -3.80
N PRO A 20 -36.69 -28.66 -2.71
CA PRO A 20 -37.62 -28.15 -1.70
C PRO A 20 -38.71 -27.28 -2.35
N GLY A 21 -39.97 -27.53 -1.99
CA GLY A 21 -41.14 -26.86 -2.56
C GLY A 21 -41.76 -27.56 -3.77
N ASP A 22 -41.07 -28.54 -4.36
CA ASP A 22 -41.61 -29.29 -5.49
C ASP A 22 -42.75 -30.21 -5.04
N THR A 23 -43.74 -30.37 -5.92
CA THR A 23 -44.66 -31.52 -5.88
C THR A 23 -44.26 -32.48 -6.97
N PHE A 24 -43.75 -33.66 -6.60
CA PHE A 24 -43.15 -34.60 -7.55
C PHE A 24 -43.94 -35.92 -7.65
N PRO A 25 -43.99 -36.56 -8.83
CA PRO A 25 -44.65 -37.85 -8.99
C PRO A 25 -43.79 -39.00 -8.44
N VAL A 26 -44.46 -39.97 -7.83
CA VAL A 26 -43.89 -41.24 -7.38
C VAL A 26 -44.71 -42.35 -8.05
N THR A 27 -44.08 -43.11 -8.92
CA THR A 27 -44.69 -44.27 -9.56
C THR A 27 -44.18 -45.54 -8.90
N VAL A 28 -45.08 -46.36 -8.37
CA VAL A 28 -44.79 -47.64 -7.73
C VAL A 28 -45.29 -48.78 -8.63
N GLU A 29 -44.37 -49.64 -9.04
CA GLU A 29 -44.66 -50.87 -9.79
C GLU A 29 -44.58 -52.08 -8.86
N LEU A 30 -45.68 -52.80 -8.75
CA LEU A 30 -45.81 -54.02 -7.96
C LEU A 30 -45.82 -55.21 -8.90
N HIS A 31 -44.76 -56.03 -8.86
CA HIS A 31 -44.67 -57.25 -9.62
C HIS A 31 -45.10 -58.43 -8.75
N CYS A 32 -46.28 -58.98 -9.03
CA CYS A 32 -46.92 -60.06 -8.30
C CYS A 32 -46.83 -61.36 -9.12
N PRO A 33 -46.00 -62.35 -8.71
CA PRO A 33 -45.91 -63.63 -9.42
C PRO A 33 -47.25 -64.40 -9.48
N GLU A 34 -48.05 -64.24 -8.41
CA GLU A 34 -49.43 -64.68 -8.24
C GLU A 34 -50.26 -63.52 -7.67
N ALA A 35 -51.59 -63.62 -7.70
CA ALA A 35 -52.45 -62.59 -7.10
C ALA A 35 -52.24 -62.52 -5.57
N VAL A 36 -52.14 -61.33 -5.01
CA VAL A 36 -51.80 -61.14 -3.58
C VAL A 36 -52.88 -60.27 -2.90
N PRO A 37 -53.60 -60.78 -1.89
CA PRO A 37 -54.47 -59.95 -1.07
C PRO A 37 -53.63 -59.00 -0.22
N VAL A 38 -54.02 -57.73 -0.15
CA VAL A 38 -53.34 -56.67 0.61
C VAL A 38 -54.36 -55.88 1.42
N GLU A 39 -53.97 -55.45 2.62
CA GLU A 39 -54.79 -54.53 3.43
C GLU A 39 -54.60 -53.08 2.94
N HIS A 40 -53.39 -52.77 2.50
CA HIS A 40 -53.08 -51.50 1.83
C HIS A 40 -51.69 -51.56 1.18
N VAL A 41 -51.48 -50.62 0.27
CA VAL A 41 -50.15 -50.22 -0.21
C VAL A 41 -49.95 -48.75 0.15
N ARG A 42 -48.91 -48.46 0.93
CA ARG A 42 -48.54 -47.10 1.33
C ARG A 42 -47.16 -46.74 0.83
N VAL A 43 -46.97 -45.46 0.61
CA VAL A 43 -45.67 -44.88 0.35
C VAL A 43 -45.40 -43.76 1.35
N LEU A 44 -44.22 -43.77 1.96
CA LEU A 44 -43.80 -42.79 2.96
C LEU A 44 -42.46 -42.18 2.56
N LEU A 45 -42.38 -40.85 2.51
CA LEU A 45 -41.11 -40.12 2.37
C LEU A 45 -40.66 -39.65 3.75
N VAL A 46 -39.47 -40.10 4.17
CA VAL A 46 -38.88 -39.74 5.46
C VAL A 46 -37.54 -39.03 5.23
N GLY A 47 -37.48 -37.75 5.58
CA GLY A 47 -36.25 -36.98 5.64
C GLY A 47 -35.68 -36.96 7.05
N ARG A 48 -34.41 -37.33 7.22
CA ARG A 48 -33.70 -37.29 8.50
C ARG A 48 -32.47 -36.41 8.43
N GLU A 49 -32.29 -35.60 9.45
CA GLU A 49 -31.08 -34.83 9.70
C GLU A 49 -30.40 -35.37 10.95
N THR A 50 -29.10 -35.63 10.84
CA THR A 50 -28.30 -36.27 11.90
C THR A 50 -26.90 -35.66 11.97
N TRP A 51 -26.31 -35.69 13.17
CA TRP A 51 -24.86 -35.61 13.29
C TRP A 51 -24.36 -36.52 14.40
N SER A 52 -23.11 -36.96 14.28
CA SER A 52 -22.42 -37.68 15.35
C SER A 52 -20.93 -37.32 15.43
N VAL A 53 -20.44 -37.12 16.64
CA VAL A 53 -19.05 -36.76 16.94
C VAL A 53 -18.51 -37.67 18.04
N GLY A 54 -17.24 -38.08 17.92
CA GLY A 54 -16.58 -38.98 18.87
C GLY A 54 -16.58 -40.44 18.41
N SER A 55 -15.94 -41.29 19.19
CA SER A 55 -15.85 -42.74 18.96
C SER A 55 -16.30 -43.51 20.19
N ASP A 56 -16.89 -44.68 19.97
CA ASP A 56 -17.34 -45.62 21.00
C ASP A 56 -18.07 -44.94 22.17
N LYS A 57 -17.47 -44.99 23.36
CA LYS A 57 -18.05 -44.49 24.63
C LYS A 57 -18.15 -42.96 24.71
N SER A 58 -17.47 -42.23 23.83
CA SER A 58 -17.51 -40.75 23.74
C SER A 58 -18.42 -40.25 22.62
N ARG A 59 -19.11 -41.16 21.91
CA ARG A 59 -19.95 -40.78 20.77
C ARG A 59 -21.17 -40.01 21.24
N VAL A 60 -21.24 -38.74 20.86
CA VAL A 60 -22.43 -37.90 20.98
C VAL A 60 -23.12 -37.88 19.62
N SER A 61 -24.44 -38.07 19.61
CA SER A 61 -25.25 -37.97 18.39
C SER A 61 -26.54 -37.21 18.62
N ARG A 62 -27.01 -36.56 17.56
CA ARG A 62 -28.35 -35.98 17.45
C ARG A 62 -28.97 -36.42 16.15
N SER A 63 -30.28 -36.60 16.17
CA SER A 63 -31.08 -37.02 15.03
C SER A 63 -32.46 -36.40 15.16
N GLN A 64 -33.02 -35.98 14.03
CA GLN A 64 -34.40 -35.56 13.93
C GLN A 64 -34.99 -35.96 12.57
N THR A 65 -36.30 -36.18 12.55
CA THR A 65 -37.05 -36.32 11.31
C THR A 65 -37.49 -34.92 10.87
N VAL A 66 -36.98 -34.46 9.74
CA VAL A 66 -37.29 -33.13 9.18
C VAL A 66 -38.44 -33.17 8.17
N VAL A 67 -38.72 -34.33 7.58
CA VAL A 67 -39.83 -34.54 6.65
C VAL A 67 -40.44 -35.91 6.92
N SER A 68 -41.76 -35.99 6.98
CA SER A 68 -42.51 -37.25 7.07
C SER A 68 -43.83 -37.10 6.32
N LEU A 69 -43.85 -37.53 5.06
CA LEU A 69 -45.03 -37.49 4.20
C LEU A 69 -45.49 -38.90 3.91
N GLY A 70 -46.80 -39.13 3.82
CA GLY A 70 -47.34 -40.45 3.52
C GLY A 70 -48.55 -40.36 2.61
N ALA A 71 -48.72 -41.36 1.75
CA ALA A 71 -49.91 -41.54 0.94
C ALA A 71 -50.27 -43.01 0.82
N THR A 72 -51.57 -43.30 0.85
CA THR A 72 -52.11 -44.63 0.55
C THR A 72 -52.34 -44.71 -0.96
N LEU A 73 -51.65 -45.61 -1.64
CA LEU A 73 -51.80 -45.87 -3.07
C LEU A 73 -53.04 -46.73 -3.34
N VAL A 74 -53.23 -47.75 -2.50
CA VAL A 74 -54.31 -48.72 -2.62
C VAL A 74 -54.78 -49.09 -1.22
N GLY A 75 -56.10 -49.16 -1.03
CA GLY A 75 -56.71 -49.71 0.18
C GLY A 75 -56.77 -51.25 0.15
N GLU A 76 -57.70 -51.83 0.90
CA GLU A 76 -57.90 -53.27 0.94
C GLU A 76 -58.33 -53.79 -0.45
N THR A 77 -57.55 -54.70 -1.03
CA THR A 77 -57.84 -55.29 -2.34
C THR A 77 -57.01 -56.55 -2.60
N THR A 78 -57.18 -57.16 -3.76
CA THR A 78 -56.26 -58.18 -4.29
C THR A 78 -55.48 -57.62 -5.47
N LEU A 79 -54.16 -57.52 -5.33
CA LEU A 79 -53.27 -57.14 -6.41
C LEU A 79 -53.28 -58.26 -7.47
N PRO A 80 -53.48 -57.93 -8.76
CA PRO A 80 -53.54 -58.94 -9.82
C PRO A 80 -52.18 -59.59 -10.04
N ARG A 81 -52.17 -60.82 -10.56
CA ARG A 81 -50.96 -61.46 -11.08
C ARG A 81 -50.40 -60.61 -12.24
N GLY A 82 -49.10 -60.37 -12.24
CA GLY A 82 -48.43 -59.55 -13.25
C GLY A 82 -47.85 -58.27 -12.68
N VAL A 83 -47.91 -57.18 -13.44
CA VAL A 83 -47.42 -55.85 -13.03
C VAL A 83 -48.62 -54.96 -12.80
N ASP A 84 -48.70 -54.37 -11.62
CA ASP A 84 -49.69 -53.37 -11.26
C ASP A 84 -48.99 -52.05 -10.93
N THR A 85 -49.46 -50.93 -11.47
CA THR A 85 -48.75 -49.64 -11.42
C THR A 85 -49.63 -48.57 -10.80
N HIS A 86 -49.09 -47.90 -9.78
CA HIS A 86 -49.77 -46.85 -9.03
C HIS A 86 -48.94 -45.56 -9.04
N GLU A 87 -49.59 -44.41 -9.17
CA GLU A 87 -48.92 -43.10 -9.14
C GLU A 87 -49.52 -42.23 -8.04
N VAL A 88 -48.65 -41.51 -7.32
CA VAL A 88 -49.05 -40.46 -6.38
C VAL A 88 -48.14 -39.26 -6.50
N ARG A 89 -48.66 -38.08 -6.16
CA ARG A 89 -47.88 -36.84 -6.08
C ARG A 89 -47.57 -36.51 -4.62
N MET A 90 -46.30 -36.26 -4.32
CA MET A 90 -45.84 -35.89 -2.99
C MET A 90 -45.38 -34.43 -2.94
N PRO A 91 -45.93 -33.58 -2.05
CA PRO A 91 -45.52 -32.19 -1.90
C PRO A 91 -44.35 -32.07 -0.90
N LEU A 92 -43.12 -31.89 -1.38
CA LEU A 92 -41.96 -31.65 -0.51
C LEU A 92 -42.04 -30.21 0.05
N PRO A 93 -41.95 -30.00 1.37
CA PRO A 93 -41.99 -28.65 1.95
C PRO A 93 -40.91 -27.72 1.38
N ALA A 94 -41.22 -26.43 1.24
CA ALA A 94 -40.30 -25.41 0.71
C ALA A 94 -39.07 -25.17 1.60
N ASP A 95 -39.21 -25.42 2.90
CA ASP A 95 -38.19 -25.32 3.92
C ASP A 95 -37.49 -26.68 4.20
N ALA A 96 -37.82 -27.73 3.45
CA ALA A 96 -37.09 -28.98 3.53
C ALA A 96 -35.60 -28.76 3.17
N PRO A 97 -34.65 -29.28 3.96
CA PRO A 97 -33.24 -29.13 3.63
C PRO A 97 -32.84 -29.94 2.38
N PRO A 98 -31.80 -29.51 1.64
CA PRO A 98 -31.19 -30.38 0.65
C PRO A 98 -30.53 -31.59 1.32
N SER A 99 -30.39 -32.67 0.54
CA SER A 99 -29.55 -33.80 0.92
C SER A 99 -28.11 -33.34 1.08
N TYR A 100 -27.46 -33.80 2.14
CA TYR A 100 -26.13 -33.32 2.51
C TYR A 100 -25.32 -34.44 3.17
N ARG A 101 -24.02 -34.47 2.86
CA ARG A 101 -23.06 -35.43 3.44
C ARG A 101 -21.77 -34.70 3.80
N GLY A 102 -21.58 -34.43 5.08
CA GLY A 102 -20.35 -33.87 5.64
C GLY A 102 -19.48 -34.91 6.34
N ALA A 103 -18.53 -34.41 7.14
CA ALA A 103 -17.65 -35.25 7.94
C ALA A 103 -18.35 -35.87 9.16
N ALA A 104 -19.29 -35.14 9.77
CA ALA A 104 -20.05 -35.61 10.92
C ALA A 104 -21.57 -35.41 10.78
N GLY A 105 -22.00 -34.45 9.96
CA GLY A 105 -23.41 -34.20 9.66
C GLY A 105 -23.90 -34.91 8.40
N ARG A 106 -25.18 -35.28 8.39
CA ARG A 106 -25.84 -35.89 7.23
C ARG A 106 -27.33 -35.57 7.19
N ILE A 107 -27.84 -35.33 5.98
CA ILE A 107 -29.26 -35.19 5.66
C ILE A 107 -29.61 -36.18 4.55
N THR A 108 -30.54 -37.09 4.83
CA THR A 108 -30.95 -38.18 3.92
C THR A 108 -32.46 -38.24 3.79
N TYR A 109 -32.94 -38.58 2.60
CA TYR A 109 -34.35 -38.83 2.30
C TYR A 109 -34.53 -40.27 1.86
N GLU A 110 -35.48 -40.96 2.47
CA GLU A 110 -35.78 -42.36 2.22
C GLU A 110 -37.26 -42.48 1.86
N LEU A 111 -37.53 -43.07 0.70
CA LEU A 111 -38.89 -43.41 0.27
C LEU A 111 -39.16 -44.87 0.55
N ARG A 112 -40.14 -45.12 1.42
CA ARG A 112 -40.54 -46.44 1.89
C ARG A 112 -41.83 -46.83 1.22
N VAL A 113 -41.87 -48.01 0.62
CA VAL A 113 -43.09 -48.64 0.15
C VAL A 113 -43.43 -49.79 1.09
N GLU A 114 -44.60 -49.71 1.69
CA GLU A 114 -45.17 -50.68 2.61
C GLU A 114 -46.34 -51.37 1.90
N VAL A 115 -46.22 -52.67 1.69
CA VAL A 115 -47.33 -53.53 1.22
C VAL A 115 -47.74 -54.41 2.39
N SER A 116 -48.89 -54.10 2.97
CA SER A 116 -49.44 -54.83 4.10
C SER A 116 -50.23 -56.04 3.63
N ILE A 117 -49.89 -57.24 4.13
CA ILE A 117 -50.44 -58.51 3.64
C ILE A 117 -51.15 -59.24 4.79
N PRO A 118 -52.46 -59.52 4.68
CA PRO A 118 -53.20 -60.19 5.74
C PRO A 118 -52.58 -61.53 6.11
N TRP A 119 -52.33 -61.73 7.42
CA TRP A 119 -51.83 -62.97 8.00
C TRP A 119 -50.51 -63.46 7.40
N TRP A 120 -49.69 -62.53 6.90
CA TRP A 120 -48.38 -62.80 6.31
C TRP A 120 -47.43 -61.63 6.60
N PRO A 121 -46.09 -61.81 6.59
CA PRO A 121 -45.19 -60.68 6.82
C PRO A 121 -45.22 -59.66 5.68
N ASP A 122 -45.35 -58.39 6.06
CA ASP A 122 -45.39 -57.26 5.13
C ASP A 122 -44.14 -57.15 4.26
N ARG A 123 -44.30 -56.48 3.13
CA ARG A 123 -43.19 -56.10 2.27
C ARG A 123 -42.88 -54.62 2.48
N ASN A 124 -41.79 -54.36 3.17
CA ASN A 124 -41.22 -53.02 3.36
C ASN A 124 -39.95 -52.88 2.54
N VAL A 125 -39.92 -51.92 1.62
CA VAL A 125 -38.75 -51.62 0.77
C VAL A 125 -38.45 -50.13 0.85
N ALA A 126 -37.18 -49.80 1.03
CA ALA A 126 -36.69 -48.43 1.13
C ALA A 126 -35.81 -48.07 -0.07
N PHE A 127 -35.95 -46.84 -0.55
CA PHE A 127 -35.16 -46.29 -1.65
C PHE A 127 -34.61 -44.93 -1.22
N ASP A 128 -33.30 -44.72 -1.40
CA ASP A 128 -32.68 -43.41 -1.15
C ASP A 128 -33.09 -42.43 -2.25
N ILE A 129 -33.55 -41.25 -1.85
CA ILE A 129 -33.87 -40.13 -2.74
C ILE A 129 -32.89 -38.99 -2.48
N HIS A 130 -32.49 -38.32 -3.56
CA HIS A 130 -31.63 -37.14 -3.48
C HIS A 130 -32.45 -35.86 -3.65
N VAL A 131 -32.44 -35.01 -2.62
CA VAL A 131 -33.02 -33.67 -2.65
C VAL A 131 -31.92 -32.67 -2.97
N VAL A 132 -32.04 -31.96 -4.08
CA VAL A 132 -31.06 -30.99 -4.58
C VAL A 132 -31.34 -29.61 -3.99
N ALA A 133 -30.28 -28.87 -3.66
CA ALA A 133 -30.40 -27.50 -3.20
C ALA A 133 -31.04 -26.59 -4.28
N PRO A 134 -31.97 -25.70 -3.91
CA PRO A 134 -32.62 -24.82 -4.87
C PRO A 134 -31.60 -23.86 -5.49
N ALA A 135 -31.76 -23.57 -6.78
CA ALA A 135 -30.93 -22.60 -7.48
C ALA A 135 -30.98 -21.24 -6.75
N ARG A 136 -29.82 -20.66 -6.51
CA ARG A 136 -29.68 -19.33 -5.91
C ARG A 136 -29.09 -18.38 -6.93
N ASP A 137 -29.66 -17.19 -7.00
CA ASP A 137 -29.13 -16.12 -7.82
C ASP A 137 -27.74 -15.73 -7.30
N PRO A 138 -26.79 -15.49 -8.22
CA PRO A 138 -25.46 -15.08 -7.84
C PRO A 138 -25.49 -13.71 -7.14
N LEU A 139 -24.57 -13.51 -6.21
CA LEU A 139 -24.31 -12.17 -5.69
C LEU A 139 -23.71 -11.32 -6.82
N THR A 140 -24.01 -10.02 -6.84
CA THR A 140 -23.35 -9.06 -7.74
C THR A 140 -21.85 -9.25 -7.66
N THR A 141 -21.23 -9.55 -8.80
CA THR A 141 -19.81 -9.85 -8.86
C THR A 141 -19.03 -8.56 -8.62
N GLN A 142 -18.26 -8.53 -7.54
CA GLN A 142 -17.28 -7.48 -7.30
C GLN A 142 -15.90 -8.10 -7.18
N THR A 143 -15.02 -7.59 -8.01
CA THR A 143 -13.59 -7.75 -7.89
C THR A 143 -13.12 -7.32 -6.50
N GLN A 144 -12.41 -8.19 -5.78
CA GLN A 144 -11.91 -7.90 -4.42
C GLN A 144 -10.46 -8.32 -4.22
N ILE A 145 -9.76 -7.55 -3.39
CA ILE A 145 -8.38 -7.81 -2.98
C ILE A 145 -8.37 -7.99 -1.47
N PHE A 146 -7.76 -9.09 -1.03
CA PHE A 146 -7.55 -9.43 0.36
C PHE A 146 -6.06 -9.38 0.65
N SER A 147 -5.68 -8.81 1.78
CA SER A 147 -4.31 -8.85 2.25
C SER A 147 -4.24 -9.57 3.57
N SER A 148 -3.18 -10.36 3.76
CA SER A 148 -2.81 -10.89 5.07
C SER A 148 -2.62 -9.80 6.14
N ARG A 149 -2.29 -8.57 5.74
CA ARG A 149 -2.14 -7.38 6.60
C ARG A 149 -2.54 -6.12 5.83
N PRO A 150 -3.76 -5.58 6.05
CA PRO A 150 -4.24 -4.39 5.33
C PRO A 150 -3.35 -3.14 5.45
N GLU A 151 -2.57 -3.04 6.52
CA GLU A 151 -1.61 -1.95 6.75
C GLU A 151 -0.36 -2.06 5.85
N GLY A 152 -0.15 -3.20 5.21
CA GLY A 152 1.01 -3.54 4.40
C GLY A 152 1.97 -4.53 5.08
N PRO A 153 2.98 -5.02 4.33
CA PRO A 153 3.97 -5.95 4.87
C PRO A 153 4.85 -5.27 5.94
N PRO A 154 4.94 -5.81 7.17
CA PRO A 154 6.06 -5.53 8.05
C PRO A 154 7.30 -6.10 7.38
N ALA A 155 8.42 -5.40 7.48
CA ALA A 155 9.66 -5.91 6.91
C ALA A 155 10.10 -7.21 7.59
N GLY A 156 10.66 -8.11 6.80
CA GLY A 156 11.08 -9.45 7.21
C GLY A 156 9.93 -10.40 7.56
N ALA A 157 8.67 -9.96 7.50
CA ALA A 157 7.52 -10.80 7.83
C ALA A 157 6.85 -11.36 6.57
N PRO A 158 6.33 -12.61 6.61
CA PRO A 158 5.53 -13.15 5.52
C PRO A 158 4.32 -12.26 5.22
N HIS A 159 4.07 -12.01 3.93
CA HIS A 159 2.94 -11.22 3.46
C HIS A 159 2.46 -11.69 2.10
N ALA A 160 1.14 -11.77 1.95
CA ALA A 160 0.47 -12.11 0.70
C ALA A 160 -0.75 -11.22 0.44
N GLU A 161 -0.98 -10.91 -0.84
CA GLU A 161 -2.20 -10.33 -1.37
C GLU A 161 -2.91 -11.34 -2.28
N LEU A 162 -4.20 -11.53 -2.11
CA LEU A 162 -5.06 -12.42 -2.89
C LEU A 162 -6.11 -11.58 -3.62
N SER A 163 -6.28 -11.85 -4.90
CA SER A 163 -7.21 -11.17 -5.79
C SER A 163 -8.18 -12.15 -6.41
N LEU A 164 -9.47 -11.80 -6.35
CA LEU A 164 -10.57 -12.62 -6.83
C LEU A 164 -11.46 -11.81 -7.77
N GLY A 165 -11.79 -12.40 -8.92
CA GLY A 165 -12.79 -11.86 -9.84
C GLY A 165 -14.22 -12.02 -9.30
N SER A 166 -14.48 -13.03 -8.47
CA SER A 166 -15.75 -13.27 -7.77
C SER A 166 -15.51 -13.91 -6.39
N GLN A 167 -16.44 -13.71 -5.45
CA GLN A 167 -16.44 -14.39 -4.15
C GLN A 167 -17.36 -15.61 -4.12
N TRP A 168 -17.76 -16.11 -5.29
CA TRP A 168 -18.63 -17.26 -5.40
C TRP A 168 -18.34 -18.04 -6.68
N THR A 169 -18.63 -19.33 -6.64
CA THR A 169 -18.63 -20.21 -7.82
C THR A 169 -19.80 -21.20 -7.72
N ARG A 170 -20.16 -21.87 -8.81
CA ARG A 170 -21.12 -22.99 -8.78
C ARG A 170 -20.40 -24.32 -8.63
N VAL A 171 -21.08 -25.32 -8.09
CA VAL A 171 -20.63 -26.71 -8.15
C VAL A 171 -20.32 -27.08 -9.62
N GLY A 172 -19.19 -27.74 -9.85
CA GLY A 172 -18.72 -28.07 -11.19
C GLY A 172 -18.04 -26.92 -11.97
N HIS A 173 -18.04 -25.68 -11.46
CA HIS A 173 -17.45 -24.53 -12.15
C HIS A 173 -16.02 -24.22 -11.68
N VAL A 174 -15.40 -23.23 -12.31
CA VAL A 174 -14.03 -22.81 -12.04
C VAL A 174 -13.99 -21.78 -10.91
N VAL A 175 -12.95 -21.90 -10.08
CA VAL A 175 -12.44 -20.86 -9.18
C VAL A 175 -11.16 -20.31 -9.80
N GLU A 176 -11.09 -18.99 -9.92
CA GLU A 176 -9.94 -18.30 -10.51
C GLU A 176 -9.60 -17.02 -9.75
N GLY A 177 -8.32 -16.66 -9.76
CA GLY A 177 -7.79 -15.49 -9.07
C GLY A 177 -6.28 -15.40 -9.23
N ALA A 178 -5.67 -14.54 -8.43
CA ALA A 178 -4.22 -14.45 -8.35
C ALA A 178 -3.75 -14.17 -6.93
N ILE A 179 -2.54 -14.61 -6.60
CA ILE A 179 -1.87 -14.34 -5.33
C ILE A 179 -0.50 -13.71 -5.59
N ALA A 180 -0.13 -12.69 -4.82
CA ALA A 180 1.19 -12.08 -4.85
C ALA A 180 1.84 -12.16 -3.49
N LEU A 181 3.15 -12.43 -3.46
CA LEU A 181 3.95 -12.52 -2.24
C LEU A 181 4.84 -11.27 -2.11
N SER A 182 5.08 -10.84 -0.87
CA SER A 182 5.99 -9.72 -0.58
C SER A 182 7.10 -10.14 0.38
N ASN A 183 8.14 -9.31 0.48
CA ASN A 183 9.36 -9.58 1.23
C ASN A 183 10.10 -10.85 0.77
N VAL A 184 10.07 -11.21 -0.52
CA VAL A 184 10.70 -12.44 -1.03
C VAL A 184 12.23 -12.45 -0.90
N ALA A 185 12.83 -11.26 -0.77
CA ALA A 185 14.26 -11.11 -0.51
C ALA A 185 14.66 -11.53 0.92
N GLU A 186 13.74 -11.41 1.89
CA GLU A 186 13.98 -11.68 3.31
C GLU A 186 13.27 -12.95 3.80
N VAL A 187 12.17 -13.34 3.14
CA VAL A 187 11.33 -14.49 3.47
C VAL A 187 11.44 -15.55 2.39
N ARG A 188 11.85 -16.77 2.78
CA ARG A 188 11.95 -17.91 1.89
C ARG A 188 10.63 -18.68 1.84
N TYR A 189 9.82 -18.38 0.83
CA TYR A 189 8.59 -19.12 0.53
C TYR A 189 8.89 -20.46 -0.17
N SER A 190 8.03 -21.45 0.04
CA SER A 190 8.19 -22.82 -0.49
C SER A 190 7.05 -23.21 -1.42
N GLU A 191 5.86 -23.40 -0.86
CA GLU A 191 4.64 -23.83 -1.56
C GLU A 191 3.46 -22.95 -1.15
N ILE A 192 2.50 -22.74 -2.06
CA ILE A 192 1.19 -22.19 -1.74
C ILE A 192 0.16 -23.31 -1.89
N LYS A 193 -0.47 -23.71 -0.78
CA LYS A 193 -1.65 -24.58 -0.78
C LYS A 193 -2.88 -23.70 -0.83
N LEU A 194 -3.49 -23.60 -2.01
CA LEU A 194 -4.64 -22.73 -2.24
C LEU A 194 -5.87 -23.58 -2.54
N GLY A 195 -7.00 -23.27 -1.91
CA GLY A 195 -8.16 -24.13 -2.07
C GLY A 195 -9.42 -23.63 -1.38
N LEU A 196 -10.51 -24.35 -1.62
CA LEU A 196 -11.78 -24.17 -0.90
C LEU A 196 -11.85 -25.10 0.30
N ARG A 197 -12.21 -24.52 1.44
CA ARG A 197 -12.41 -25.19 2.72
C ARG A 197 -13.88 -25.06 3.13
N GLY A 198 -14.56 -26.19 3.23
CA GLY A 198 -15.93 -26.30 3.69
C GLY A 198 -15.97 -26.53 5.20
N VAL A 199 -16.53 -25.58 5.94
CA VAL A 199 -16.65 -25.61 7.38
C VAL A 199 -18.09 -26.00 7.75
N GLU A 200 -18.23 -27.17 8.36
CA GLU A 200 -19.47 -27.70 8.89
C GLU A 200 -19.65 -27.25 10.34
N THR A 201 -20.80 -26.66 10.64
CA THR A 201 -21.25 -26.34 11.99
C THR A 201 -22.36 -27.29 12.40
N LEU A 202 -22.18 -27.93 13.55
CA LEU A 202 -23.14 -28.84 14.15
C LEU A 202 -23.85 -28.17 15.31
N TRP A 203 -25.17 -28.24 15.31
CA TRP A 203 -26.04 -27.52 16.23
C TRP A 203 -26.75 -28.49 17.19
N ASP A 204 -26.94 -28.05 18.42
CA ASP A 204 -27.74 -28.76 19.44
C ASP A 204 -28.63 -27.74 20.15
N ARG A 205 -29.95 -27.98 20.15
CA ARG A 205 -30.95 -27.08 20.78
C ARG A 205 -30.78 -25.61 20.37
N GLY A 206 -30.49 -25.36 19.09
CA GLY A 206 -30.34 -24.02 18.52
C GLY A 206 -28.99 -23.34 18.78
N ALA A 207 -28.05 -23.99 19.47
CA ALA A 207 -26.70 -23.46 19.69
C ALA A 207 -25.65 -24.22 18.87
N ALA A 208 -24.70 -23.50 18.27
CA ALA A 208 -23.54 -24.10 17.61
C ALA A 208 -22.69 -24.84 18.64
N ARG A 209 -22.53 -26.15 18.46
CA ARG A 209 -21.84 -27.03 19.42
C ARG A 209 -20.46 -27.44 18.95
N TYR A 210 -20.32 -27.71 17.66
CA TYR A 210 -19.04 -28.09 17.06
C TYR A 210 -18.87 -27.39 15.71
N GLU A 211 -17.63 -27.01 15.41
CA GLU A 211 -17.23 -26.53 14.09
C GLU A 211 -16.06 -27.39 13.62
N ARG A 212 -16.10 -27.83 12.36
CA ARG A 212 -15.04 -28.65 11.77
C ARG A 212 -14.98 -28.50 10.28
N GLU A 213 -13.84 -28.87 9.73
CA GLU A 213 -13.71 -29.03 8.30
C GLU A 213 -14.44 -30.30 7.84
N ALA A 214 -15.34 -30.15 6.87
CA ALA A 214 -16.05 -31.26 6.24
C ALA A 214 -15.56 -31.52 4.81
N HIS A 215 -15.08 -30.49 4.12
CA HIS A 215 -14.64 -30.58 2.73
C HIS A 215 -13.37 -29.76 2.50
N ARG A 216 -12.50 -30.24 1.63
CA ARG A 216 -11.28 -29.54 1.22
C ARG A 216 -10.94 -29.85 -0.23
N TYR A 217 -10.77 -28.81 -1.03
CA TYR A 217 -10.30 -28.89 -2.41
C TYR A 217 -9.09 -27.98 -2.56
N VAL A 218 -7.91 -28.55 -2.78
CA VAL A 218 -6.65 -27.80 -2.75
C VAL A 218 -5.84 -28.06 -4.03
N ILE A 219 -5.32 -26.98 -4.59
CA ILE A 219 -4.24 -26.98 -5.56
C ILE A 219 -2.94 -26.49 -4.90
N ARG A 220 -1.82 -26.79 -5.54
CA ARG A 220 -0.49 -26.39 -5.08
C ARG A 220 0.16 -25.52 -6.15
N LEU A 221 0.69 -24.39 -5.73
CA LEU A 221 1.48 -23.49 -6.59
C LEU A 221 2.91 -23.44 -6.04
N GLY A 222 3.89 -23.44 -6.94
CA GLY A 222 5.29 -23.23 -6.54
C GLY A 222 5.52 -21.77 -6.13
N ALA A 223 6.22 -21.56 -5.02
CA ALA A 223 6.58 -20.21 -4.55
C ALA A 223 8.09 -19.99 -4.40
N GLU A 224 8.92 -21.02 -4.67
CA GLU A 224 10.37 -20.95 -4.47
C GLU A 224 11.06 -19.91 -5.36
N GLN A 225 10.47 -19.60 -6.52
CA GLN A 225 10.99 -18.66 -7.51
C GLN A 225 10.15 -17.38 -7.61
N ALA A 226 9.20 -17.16 -6.70
CA ALA A 226 8.34 -15.99 -6.74
C ALA A 226 9.15 -14.70 -6.59
N GLN A 227 8.93 -13.73 -7.48
CA GLN A 227 9.54 -12.41 -7.40
C GLN A 227 8.69 -11.46 -6.55
N GLU A 228 9.31 -10.36 -6.10
CA GLU A 228 8.66 -9.39 -5.19
C GLU A 228 7.40 -8.81 -5.85
N GLY A 229 6.25 -9.10 -5.24
CA GLY A 229 4.95 -8.65 -5.74
C GLY A 229 4.56 -9.23 -7.10
N GLU A 230 5.20 -10.33 -7.53
CA GLU A 230 4.80 -11.06 -8.73
C GLU A 230 3.40 -11.63 -8.56
N MET A 231 2.58 -11.47 -9.60
CA MET A 231 1.24 -12.03 -9.63
C MET A 231 1.30 -13.49 -10.08
N LEU A 232 0.99 -14.42 -9.17
CA LEU A 232 0.86 -15.85 -9.45
C LEU A 232 -0.61 -16.18 -9.70
N PRO A 233 -1.05 -16.35 -10.97
CA PRO A 233 -2.43 -16.69 -11.27
C PRO A 233 -2.71 -18.14 -10.84
N PHE A 234 -3.96 -18.41 -10.44
CA PHE A 234 -4.41 -19.75 -10.14
C PHE A 234 -5.78 -20.01 -10.73
N ARG A 235 -6.02 -21.29 -11.04
CA ARG A 235 -7.29 -21.76 -11.57
C ARG A 235 -7.51 -23.23 -11.22
N PHE A 236 -8.69 -23.55 -10.72
CA PHE A 236 -9.10 -24.94 -10.52
C PHE A 236 -10.61 -25.11 -10.68
N ARG A 237 -11.03 -26.31 -11.05
CA ARG A 237 -12.46 -26.66 -11.20
C ARG A 237 -12.94 -27.36 -9.94
N LEU A 238 -14.08 -26.93 -9.40
CA LEU A 238 -14.76 -27.68 -8.35
C LEU A 238 -15.32 -29.00 -8.92
N PRO A 239 -15.22 -30.11 -8.18
CA PRO A 239 -15.89 -31.35 -8.57
C PRO A 239 -17.40 -31.18 -8.75
N ASP A 240 -17.99 -31.98 -9.64
CA ASP A 240 -19.44 -31.96 -9.90
C ASP A 240 -20.26 -32.53 -8.72
N ASP A 241 -19.62 -33.26 -7.81
CA ASP A 241 -20.20 -33.83 -6.58
C ASP A 241 -19.94 -32.97 -5.31
N ALA A 242 -19.36 -31.78 -5.48
CA ALA A 242 -19.11 -30.87 -4.36
C ALA A 242 -20.44 -30.44 -3.69
N GLN A 243 -20.43 -30.38 -2.35
CA GLN A 243 -21.60 -29.93 -1.58
C GLN A 243 -21.75 -28.40 -1.68
N PRO A 244 -22.91 -27.88 -2.12
CA PRO A 244 -23.15 -26.44 -2.11
C PRO A 244 -23.27 -25.91 -0.69
N GLU A 245 -23.11 -24.59 -0.54
CA GLU A 245 -23.30 -23.88 0.72
C GLU A 245 -24.70 -24.12 1.28
N MET A 246 -24.76 -24.55 2.54
CA MET A 246 -25.98 -24.76 3.30
C MET A 246 -25.97 -23.81 4.51
N PRO A 247 -26.39 -22.55 4.33
CA PRO A 247 -26.41 -21.59 5.42
C PRO A 247 -27.43 -22.01 6.49
N PRO A 248 -27.36 -21.41 7.68
CA PRO A 248 -28.38 -21.63 8.68
C PRO A 248 -29.78 -21.29 8.17
N SER A 249 -30.74 -22.21 8.35
CA SER A 249 -32.12 -22.04 7.86
C SER A 249 -33.10 -22.79 8.76
N PRO A 250 -34.37 -22.34 8.87
CA PRO A 250 -35.41 -23.11 9.54
C PRO A 250 -35.61 -24.47 8.86
N ARG A 251 -36.16 -25.42 9.61
CA ARG A 251 -36.59 -26.74 9.15
C ARG A 251 -38.13 -26.80 9.16
N PRO A 252 -38.76 -27.75 8.45
CA PRO A 252 -40.20 -27.93 8.50
C PRO A 252 -40.74 -28.00 9.93
N GLY A 253 -41.78 -27.20 10.20
CA GLY A 253 -42.38 -27.09 11.54
C GLY A 253 -41.53 -26.32 12.55
N ASP A 254 -40.68 -25.39 12.08
CA ASP A 254 -39.77 -24.57 12.90
C ASP A 254 -38.78 -25.37 13.76
N ALA A 255 -38.48 -26.61 13.36
CA ALA A 255 -37.51 -27.42 14.06
C ALA A 255 -36.10 -26.80 13.99
N ALA A 256 -35.35 -26.91 15.09
CA ALA A 256 -33.98 -26.41 15.14
C ALA A 256 -33.11 -27.20 14.16
N GLN A 257 -32.36 -26.50 13.31
CA GLN A 257 -31.34 -27.11 12.45
C GLN A 257 -30.28 -27.86 13.28
N LEU A 258 -29.72 -28.94 12.72
CA LEU A 258 -28.60 -29.66 13.32
C LEU A 258 -27.29 -29.48 12.55
N VAL A 259 -27.33 -29.13 11.25
CA VAL A 259 -26.13 -29.06 10.40
C VAL A 259 -26.20 -27.88 9.41
N SER A 260 -25.13 -27.09 9.33
CA SER A 260 -24.90 -26.07 8.30
C SER A 260 -23.50 -26.20 7.68
N LEU A 261 -23.32 -25.73 6.45
CA LEU A 261 -22.04 -25.70 5.72
C LEU A 261 -21.77 -24.30 5.17
N ALA A 262 -20.64 -23.72 5.55
CA ALA A 262 -20.11 -22.47 4.99
C ALA A 262 -18.77 -22.74 4.27
N TRP A 263 -18.44 -21.91 3.28
CA TRP A 263 -17.22 -22.05 2.50
C TRP A 263 -16.26 -20.87 2.72
N GLN A 264 -14.97 -21.16 2.62
CA GLN A 264 -13.89 -20.18 2.65
C GLN A 264 -12.87 -20.54 1.57
N LEU A 265 -12.28 -19.55 0.92
CA LEU A 265 -11.06 -19.76 0.15
C LEU A 265 -9.88 -19.57 1.11
N GLU A 266 -9.02 -20.57 1.20
CA GLU A 266 -7.87 -20.61 2.10
C GLU A 266 -6.59 -20.69 1.24
N ALA A 267 -5.66 -19.79 1.50
CA ALA A 267 -4.29 -19.85 1.01
C ALA A 267 -3.35 -20.06 2.19
N VAL A 268 -2.68 -21.21 2.24
CA VAL A 268 -1.60 -21.50 3.20
C VAL A 268 -0.29 -21.39 2.45
N VAL A 269 0.48 -20.35 2.75
CA VAL A 269 1.79 -20.08 2.14
C VAL A 269 2.87 -20.60 3.08
N GLY A 270 3.61 -21.61 2.63
CA GLY A 270 4.66 -22.27 3.39
C GLY A 270 5.91 -21.40 3.51
N VAL A 271 6.35 -21.15 4.74
CA VAL A 271 7.54 -20.33 5.05
C VAL A 271 8.66 -21.23 5.57
N ARG A 272 9.80 -21.28 4.89
CA ARG A 272 10.95 -22.06 5.38
C ARG A 272 11.48 -21.44 6.67
N TRP A 273 11.66 -22.27 7.70
CA TRP A 273 12.18 -21.87 9.01
C TRP A 273 11.28 -20.87 9.78
N GLY A 274 9.97 -20.83 9.46
CA GLY A 274 9.00 -19.95 10.11
C GLY A 274 7.61 -20.58 10.19
N SER A 275 6.64 -19.81 10.67
CA SER A 275 5.23 -20.21 10.64
C SER A 275 4.63 -19.94 9.28
N ASP A 276 3.82 -20.88 8.78
CA ASP A 276 3.05 -20.70 7.56
C ASP A 276 2.12 -19.47 7.67
N LEU A 277 2.03 -18.72 6.58
CA LEU A 277 1.10 -17.62 6.46
C LEU A 277 -0.25 -18.18 5.99
N VAL A 278 -1.31 -17.93 6.76
CA VAL A 278 -2.66 -18.38 6.43
C VAL A 278 -3.54 -17.17 6.11
N LEU A 279 -4.03 -17.10 4.88
CA LEU A 279 -5.01 -16.12 4.44
C LEU A 279 -6.35 -16.82 4.16
N ARG A 280 -7.39 -16.45 4.90
CA ARG A 280 -8.75 -16.98 4.74
C ARG A 280 -9.68 -15.86 4.31
N VAL A 281 -10.44 -16.11 3.25
CA VAL A 281 -11.39 -15.14 2.73
C VAL A 281 -12.78 -15.78 2.58
N PRO A 282 -13.87 -15.04 2.86
CA PRO A 282 -15.22 -15.53 2.62
C PRO A 282 -15.40 -15.92 1.15
N TYR A 283 -15.98 -17.10 0.92
CA TYR A 283 -16.25 -17.59 -0.44
C TYR A 283 -17.50 -18.45 -0.45
N ARG A 284 -18.32 -18.37 -1.49
CA ARG A 284 -19.59 -19.13 -1.57
C ARG A 284 -19.55 -20.18 -2.66
N VAL A 285 -20.04 -21.37 -2.35
CA VAL A 285 -20.26 -22.42 -3.36
C VAL A 285 -21.77 -22.54 -3.57
N LEU A 286 -22.24 -22.14 -4.73
CA LEU A 286 -23.65 -22.17 -5.08
C LEU A 286 -24.02 -23.51 -5.74
N PRO A 287 -25.29 -23.93 -5.66
CA PRO A 287 -25.77 -25.11 -6.38
C PRO A 287 -25.54 -25.00 -7.89
N ARG A 288 -25.47 -26.16 -8.54
CA ARG A 288 -25.44 -26.26 -10.01
C ARG A 288 -26.69 -25.59 -10.59
N SER A 289 -26.53 -24.94 -11.73
CA SER A 289 -27.63 -24.30 -12.46
C SER A 289 -27.37 -24.40 -13.95
N GLU A 290 -28.43 -24.59 -14.73
CA GLU A 290 -28.40 -24.64 -16.19
C GLU A 290 -28.90 -23.33 -16.84
N ARG A 291 -29.18 -22.29 -16.04
CA ARG A 291 -29.68 -21.00 -16.56
C ARG A 291 -28.57 -20.27 -17.33
N ALA A 292 -28.94 -19.66 -18.47
CA ALA A 292 -28.04 -18.79 -19.22
C ALA A 292 -27.65 -17.56 -18.37
N GLY A 293 -26.35 -17.26 -18.27
CA GLY A 293 -25.82 -16.16 -17.43
C GLY A 293 -25.24 -16.60 -16.07
N ASP A 294 -25.38 -17.89 -15.70
CA ASP A 294 -24.85 -18.46 -14.45
C ASP A 294 -23.40 -18.97 -14.54
N ALA A 295 -22.76 -18.85 -15.70
CA ALA A 295 -21.32 -18.99 -15.82
C ALA A 295 -20.65 -17.77 -15.17
N PRO A 296 -19.63 -17.95 -14.31
CA PRO A 296 -18.94 -16.81 -13.73
C PRO A 296 -18.47 -15.88 -14.86
N ILE A 297 -18.89 -14.61 -14.80
CA ILE A 297 -18.37 -13.57 -15.68
C ILE A 297 -16.87 -13.56 -15.45
N ARG A 298 -16.09 -13.84 -16.51
CA ARG A 298 -14.63 -13.75 -16.46
C ARG A 298 -14.24 -12.30 -16.31
N LEU A 299 -14.20 -11.81 -15.09
CA LEU A 299 -13.48 -10.60 -14.76
C LEU A 299 -12.05 -11.03 -14.50
N ALA A 300 -11.13 -10.56 -15.33
CA ALA A 300 -9.71 -10.71 -15.05
C ALA A 300 -9.47 -10.26 -13.60
N PRO A 301 -8.84 -11.10 -12.75
CA PRO A 301 -8.56 -10.72 -11.38
C PRO A 301 -7.77 -9.41 -11.39
N PRO A 302 -8.10 -8.44 -10.52
CA PRO A 302 -7.40 -7.16 -10.47
C PRO A 302 -5.92 -7.44 -10.21
N THR A 303 -5.07 -6.60 -10.79
CA THR A 303 -3.63 -6.63 -10.51
C THR A 303 -3.38 -6.61 -9.00
N VAL A 304 -2.47 -7.45 -8.53
CA VAL A 304 -1.97 -7.50 -7.14
C VAL A 304 -0.47 -7.28 -7.13
N GLY A 305 0.07 -6.97 -5.94
CA GLY A 305 1.51 -6.77 -5.80
C GLY A 305 2.04 -5.56 -6.57
N SER A 306 3.11 -5.76 -7.33
CA SER A 306 3.92 -4.67 -7.91
C SER A 306 3.16 -3.85 -8.97
N ASP A 307 2.28 -4.48 -9.75
CA ASP A 307 1.50 -3.78 -10.78
C ASP A 307 0.35 -2.97 -10.17
N ARG A 308 -0.31 -3.50 -9.12
CA ARG A 308 -1.30 -2.73 -8.34
C ARG A 308 -0.69 -1.48 -7.75
N LEU A 309 0.48 -1.65 -7.14
CA LEU A 309 1.21 -0.58 -6.50
C LEU A 309 1.66 0.46 -7.54
N ARG A 310 2.16 0.02 -8.71
CA ARG A 310 2.49 0.90 -9.83
C ARG A 310 1.30 1.75 -10.26
N ALA A 311 0.16 1.13 -10.58
CA ALA A 311 -1.03 1.84 -11.03
C ALA A 311 -1.56 2.83 -9.97
N LEU A 312 -1.50 2.45 -8.68
CA LEU A 312 -1.85 3.33 -7.57
C LEU A 312 -0.93 4.56 -7.52
N TRP A 313 0.38 4.35 -7.61
CA TRP A 313 1.37 5.43 -7.56
C TRP A 313 1.26 6.32 -8.80
N GLU A 314 1.14 5.76 -10.00
CA GLU A 314 0.90 6.49 -11.25
C GLU A 314 -0.37 7.36 -11.15
N GLY A 315 -1.47 6.79 -10.65
CA GLY A 315 -2.73 7.51 -10.50
C GLY A 315 -2.64 8.67 -9.50
N VAL A 316 -2.00 8.48 -8.35
CA VAL A 316 -1.77 9.56 -7.38
C VAL A 316 -0.81 10.61 -7.96
N GLY A 317 0.29 10.18 -8.59
CA GLY A 317 1.26 11.07 -9.21
C GLY A 317 0.65 11.98 -10.25
N ALA A 318 -0.11 11.42 -11.18
CA ALA A 318 -0.75 12.14 -12.27
C ALA A 318 -1.71 13.25 -11.78
N ARG A 319 -2.46 13.01 -10.69
CA ARG A 319 -3.35 14.03 -10.09
C ARG A 319 -2.60 15.26 -9.59
N HIS A 320 -1.34 15.11 -9.23
CA HIS A 320 -0.51 16.16 -8.62
C HIS A 320 0.65 16.62 -9.52
N GLY A 321 0.61 16.27 -10.81
CA GLY A 321 1.65 16.65 -11.76
C GLY A 321 3.01 15.97 -11.53
N LEU A 322 3.04 14.85 -10.81
CA LEU A 322 4.23 14.04 -10.59
C LEU A 322 4.28 12.88 -11.59
N THR A 323 5.48 12.54 -12.04
CA THR A 323 5.71 11.40 -12.92
C THR A 323 6.21 10.21 -12.10
N TYR A 324 5.57 9.05 -12.25
CA TYR A 324 6.07 7.82 -11.67
C TYR A 324 7.13 7.20 -12.59
N ALA A 325 8.35 7.02 -12.08
CA ALA A 325 9.43 6.38 -12.79
C ALA A 325 10.38 5.69 -11.79
N SER A 326 10.89 4.51 -12.16
CA SER A 326 11.87 3.76 -11.35
C SER A 326 11.46 3.62 -9.88
N GLN A 327 10.19 3.25 -9.63
CA GLN A 327 9.61 3.08 -8.29
C GLN A 327 9.57 4.35 -7.41
N SER A 328 9.56 5.54 -8.03
CA SER A 328 9.49 6.83 -7.35
C SER A 328 8.55 7.78 -8.07
N LEU A 329 7.86 8.64 -7.33
CA LEU A 329 7.21 9.83 -7.87
C LEU A 329 8.22 10.96 -7.92
N ARG A 330 8.31 11.63 -9.07
CA ARG A 330 9.24 12.73 -9.30
C ARG A 330 8.49 13.94 -9.85
N GLY A 331 8.88 15.11 -9.39
CA GLY A 331 8.39 16.37 -9.94
C GLY A 331 9.21 17.55 -9.45
N ARG A 332 8.72 18.75 -9.74
CA ARG A 332 9.35 20.00 -9.33
C ARG A 332 8.31 21.06 -9.02
N ILE A 333 8.64 21.93 -8.08
CA ILE A 333 7.92 23.16 -7.76
C ILE A 333 8.96 24.27 -7.79
N GLY A 334 8.84 25.22 -8.72
CA GLY A 334 9.90 26.19 -8.97
C GLY A 334 11.21 25.50 -9.34
N GLU A 335 12.27 25.76 -8.57
CA GLU A 335 13.58 25.13 -8.70
C GLU A 335 13.76 23.92 -7.76
N THR A 336 12.82 23.70 -6.84
CA THR A 336 12.83 22.61 -5.88
C THR A 336 12.36 21.32 -6.54
N GLN A 337 13.27 20.35 -6.63
CA GLN A 337 12.99 18.99 -7.08
C GLN A 337 12.44 18.17 -5.92
N LEU A 338 11.39 17.38 -6.19
CA LEU A 338 10.78 16.47 -5.24
C LEU A 338 10.90 15.03 -5.75
N VAL A 339 11.38 14.13 -4.90
CA VAL A 339 11.35 12.69 -5.10
C VAL A 339 10.64 12.04 -3.92
N VAL A 340 9.53 11.35 -4.18
CA VAL A 340 8.84 10.51 -3.20
C VAL A 340 9.06 9.05 -3.57
N ARG A 341 9.54 8.23 -2.63
CA ARG A 341 9.80 6.80 -2.86
C ARG A 341 9.50 5.95 -1.64
N ARG A 342 9.42 4.65 -1.84
CA ARG A 342 9.42 3.68 -0.74
C ARG A 342 10.86 3.46 -0.26
N ASP A 343 11.03 3.42 1.04
CA ASP A 343 12.31 3.20 1.71
C ASP A 343 12.20 1.97 2.62
N HIS A 344 12.95 0.92 2.29
CA HIS A 344 12.92 -0.36 2.99
C HIS A 344 14.03 -0.38 4.05
N ARG A 345 13.65 -0.37 5.34
CA ARG A 345 14.59 -0.20 6.46
C ARG A 345 14.82 -1.47 7.28
N GLY A 346 14.88 -2.64 6.64
CA GLY A 346 14.95 -3.94 7.32
C GLY A 346 13.89 -3.98 8.44
N ARG A 347 14.25 -4.38 9.67
CA ARG A 347 13.31 -4.47 10.83
C ARG A 347 12.46 -3.21 11.10
N GLY A 348 12.87 -2.03 10.63
CA GLY A 348 12.09 -0.79 10.76
C GLY A 348 10.79 -0.78 9.94
N GLY A 349 10.66 -1.65 8.93
CA GLY A 349 9.51 -1.65 8.01
C GLY A 349 9.71 -0.77 6.79
N VAL A 350 8.67 -0.68 5.96
CA VAL A 350 8.63 0.20 4.79
C VAL A 350 8.15 1.59 5.22
N HIS A 351 8.85 2.61 4.74
CA HIS A 351 8.49 4.01 4.93
C HIS A 351 8.25 4.68 3.57
N LEU A 352 7.45 5.73 3.57
CA LEU A 352 7.45 6.70 2.48
C LEU A 352 8.48 7.76 2.82
N LEU A 353 9.42 7.99 1.91
CA LEU A 353 10.46 9.01 2.02
C LEU A 353 10.21 10.07 0.96
N ALA A 354 10.27 11.33 1.37
CA ALA A 354 10.34 12.48 0.48
C ALA A 354 11.74 13.11 0.60
N GLU A 355 12.42 13.23 -0.54
CA GLU A 355 13.69 13.95 -0.69
C GLU A 355 13.41 15.20 -1.54
N LEU A 356 13.69 16.37 -0.97
CA LEU A 356 13.58 17.65 -1.65
C LEU A 356 14.99 18.18 -1.88
N ARG A 357 15.29 18.57 -3.12
CA ARG A 357 16.55 19.26 -3.47
C ARG A 357 16.24 20.63 -4.01
N TYR A 358 16.85 21.65 -3.46
CA TYR A 358 16.55 23.05 -3.76
C TYR A 358 17.84 23.86 -3.95
N PRO A 359 17.76 25.04 -4.58
CA PRO A 359 18.87 25.98 -4.60
C PRO A 359 19.32 26.33 -3.20
N ASP A 360 20.62 26.58 -3.07
CA ASP A 360 21.30 26.85 -1.81
C ASP A 360 20.64 27.99 -1.01
N LEU A 361 20.31 27.72 0.25
CA LEU A 361 19.68 28.71 1.16
C LEU A 361 20.69 29.74 1.70
N HIS A 362 21.98 29.45 1.60
CA HIS A 362 23.07 30.29 2.09
C HIS A 362 23.01 30.58 3.58
N LEU A 363 22.59 29.61 4.40
CA LEU A 363 22.48 29.77 5.85
C LEU A 363 23.57 29.00 6.60
N ASP A 364 24.41 28.27 5.87
CA ASP A 364 25.37 27.31 6.42
C ASP A 364 24.63 26.29 7.31
N LEU A 365 23.43 25.89 6.85
CA LEU A 365 22.47 25.12 7.61
C LEU A 365 22.84 23.64 7.63
N GLU A 366 22.79 23.06 8.83
CA GLU A 366 22.77 21.62 9.06
C GLU A 366 21.81 21.30 10.21
N VAL A 367 20.82 20.45 9.92
CA VAL A 367 19.82 19.97 10.87
C VAL A 367 19.80 18.46 10.83
N GLU A 368 20.03 17.84 11.98
CA GLU A 368 19.97 16.39 12.15
C GLU A 368 19.30 16.02 13.48
N PRO A 369 18.76 14.80 13.64
CA PRO A 369 18.28 14.32 14.93
C PRO A 369 19.39 14.40 15.99
N ALA A 370 19.06 14.97 17.16
CA ALA A 370 20.04 15.20 18.21
C ALA A 370 20.52 13.88 18.84
N THR A 371 21.83 13.69 18.88
CA THR A 371 22.49 12.60 19.61
C THR A 371 22.46 12.83 21.12
N SER A 372 22.64 11.76 21.92
CA SER A 372 22.68 11.87 23.38
C SER A 372 23.73 12.84 23.90
N VAL A 373 24.86 12.98 23.20
CA VAL A 373 25.94 13.92 23.55
C VAL A 373 25.50 15.35 23.27
N GLN A 374 24.94 15.63 22.08
CA GLN A 374 24.45 16.97 21.72
C GLN A 374 23.34 17.46 22.66
N LYS A 375 22.43 16.56 23.09
CA LYS A 375 21.39 16.85 24.08
C LYS A 375 21.97 17.28 25.44
N MET A 376 23.14 16.80 25.82
CA MET A 376 23.80 17.12 27.08
C MET A 376 24.58 18.45 27.02
N VAL A 377 25.19 18.78 25.87
CA VAL A 377 26.03 19.98 25.71
C VAL A 377 25.19 21.23 25.38
N GLY A 378 23.97 21.08 24.83
CA GLY A 378 23.00 22.16 24.67
C GLY A 378 23.39 23.28 23.69
N ALA A 379 24.35 23.01 22.80
CA ALA A 379 25.04 24.02 21.99
C ALA A 379 24.44 24.27 20.58
N GLY A 380 23.26 23.74 20.27
CA GLY A 380 22.59 23.99 18.97
C GLY A 380 21.80 25.29 18.96
N LYS A 381 21.61 25.88 17.78
CA LYS A 381 20.69 27.01 17.58
C LYS A 381 19.24 26.57 17.85
N ARG A 382 18.40 27.47 18.36
CA ARG A 382 17.02 27.15 18.75
C ARG A 382 16.01 27.86 17.88
N ILE A 383 14.90 27.19 17.59
CA ILE A 383 13.81 27.78 16.80
C ILE A 383 12.70 28.35 17.69
N GLY A 384 12.69 27.99 18.98
CA GLY A 384 11.70 28.43 19.96
C GLY A 384 10.54 27.45 20.15
N ASP A 385 10.69 26.20 19.71
CA ASP A 385 9.78 25.09 20.01
C ASP A 385 10.54 24.11 20.92
N PRO A 386 10.26 24.09 22.24
CA PRO A 386 11.01 23.27 23.19
C PRO A 386 10.97 21.77 22.90
N SER A 387 9.90 21.28 22.26
CA SER A 387 9.76 19.87 21.92
C SER A 387 10.66 19.50 20.75
N TRP A 388 10.64 20.32 19.70
CA TRP A 388 11.45 20.10 18.50
C TRP A 388 12.94 20.38 18.76
N ASP A 389 13.25 21.46 19.48
CA ASP A 389 14.61 21.87 19.87
C ASP A 389 15.30 20.80 20.73
N GLY A 390 14.54 20.00 21.49
CA GLY A 390 15.07 18.89 22.28
C GLY A 390 15.41 17.63 21.48
N ASP A 391 14.88 17.52 20.25
CA ASP A 391 15.01 16.34 19.40
C ASP A 391 15.91 16.54 18.18
N HIS A 392 16.28 17.78 17.88
CA HIS A 392 17.11 18.12 16.72
C HIS A 392 18.30 18.99 17.14
N TYR A 393 19.42 18.77 16.46
CA TYR A 393 20.61 19.60 16.57
C TYR A 393 20.69 20.48 15.32
N VAL A 394 20.81 21.79 15.52
CA VAL A 394 20.85 22.79 14.46
C VAL A 394 22.16 23.55 14.52
N VAL A 395 22.88 23.53 13.40
CA VAL A 395 24.02 24.38 13.10
C VAL A 395 23.62 25.32 11.98
N ALA A 396 23.93 26.60 12.15
CA ALA A 396 23.73 27.61 11.14
C ALA A 396 24.50 28.89 11.46
N ARG A 397 24.75 29.70 10.44
CA ARG A 397 25.39 31.00 10.57
C ARG A 397 24.56 31.97 11.41
N ASP A 398 23.30 32.17 11.06
CA ASP A 398 22.44 33.18 11.70
C ASP A 398 21.19 32.55 12.33
N GLU A 399 21.01 32.80 13.63
CA GLU A 399 19.94 32.20 14.42
C GLU A 399 18.55 32.68 14.02
N GLU A 400 18.39 33.97 13.71
CA GLU A 400 17.08 34.54 13.37
C GLU A 400 16.66 34.16 11.94
N GLN A 401 17.60 34.12 10.99
CA GLN A 401 17.35 33.61 9.64
C GLN A 401 16.88 32.16 9.68
N VAL A 402 17.56 31.30 10.45
CA VAL A 402 17.20 29.89 10.57
C VAL A 402 15.92 29.67 11.35
N ALA A 403 15.69 30.41 12.43
CA ALA A 403 14.42 30.36 13.16
C ALA A 403 13.25 30.71 12.22
N ARG A 404 13.41 31.68 11.32
CA ARG A 404 12.38 32.05 10.34
C ARG A 404 12.07 30.93 9.33
N VAL A 405 13.08 30.21 8.88
CA VAL A 405 12.93 29.05 7.98
C VAL A 405 12.26 27.89 8.71
N LEU A 406 12.81 27.48 9.86
CA LEU A 406 12.36 26.30 10.57
C LEU A 406 10.98 26.48 11.22
N ARG A 407 10.62 27.68 11.70
CA ARG A 407 9.26 27.97 12.22
C ARG A 407 8.15 27.77 11.19
N ARG A 408 8.45 27.85 9.88
CA ARG A 408 7.48 27.55 8.81
C ARG A 408 7.54 26.08 8.38
N LEU A 409 8.73 25.48 8.29
CA LEU A 409 8.91 24.11 7.82
C LEU A 409 8.54 23.03 8.86
N VAL A 410 8.79 23.28 10.14
CA VAL A 410 8.48 22.32 11.21
C VAL A 410 6.99 22.02 11.31
N PRO A 411 6.08 23.02 11.35
CA PRO A 411 4.64 22.73 11.32
C PRO A 411 4.19 22.01 10.04
N ALA A 412 4.76 22.36 8.89
CA ALA A 412 4.46 21.71 7.60
C ALA A 412 4.95 20.24 7.55
N SER A 413 5.90 19.87 8.40
CA SER A 413 6.45 18.51 8.52
C SER A 413 6.01 17.77 9.79
N ALA A 414 5.08 18.31 10.59
CA ALA A 414 4.74 17.80 11.92
C ALA A 414 4.33 16.32 11.99
N ASN A 415 3.78 15.77 10.89
CA ASN A 415 3.38 14.37 10.80
C ASN A 415 4.46 13.45 10.20
N ALA A 416 5.67 13.97 9.98
CA ALA A 416 6.78 13.25 9.39
C ALA A 416 8.03 13.36 10.27
N THR A 417 8.89 12.35 10.19
CA THR A 417 10.21 12.37 10.81
C THR A 417 11.17 13.10 9.87
N LEU A 418 11.76 14.20 10.34
CA LEU A 418 12.87 14.87 9.67
C LEU A 418 14.16 14.08 9.93
N HIS A 419 14.80 13.61 8.86
CA HIS A 419 16.07 12.86 8.96
C HIS A 419 17.27 13.76 8.81
N ARG A 420 17.17 14.76 7.92
CA ARG A 420 18.22 15.71 7.62
C ARG A 420 17.66 16.92 6.90
N MET A 421 18.19 18.10 7.19
CA MET A 421 18.04 19.28 6.36
C MET A 421 19.37 20.01 6.29
N ASP A 422 19.78 20.42 5.10
CA ASP A 422 20.89 21.36 4.91
C ASP A 422 20.50 22.45 3.91
N ASP A 423 21.46 23.29 3.51
CA ASP A 423 21.23 24.39 2.57
C ASP A 423 20.68 23.94 1.20
N ARG A 424 20.76 22.66 0.84
CA ARG A 424 20.38 22.17 -0.51
C ARG A 424 19.45 20.97 -0.50
N GLU A 425 19.28 20.31 0.64
CA GLU A 425 18.49 19.08 0.74
C GLU A 425 17.66 19.00 2.01
N LEU A 426 16.41 18.54 1.89
CA LEU A 426 15.53 18.17 3.00
C LEU A 426 15.04 16.73 2.82
N ARG A 427 15.14 15.91 3.88
CA ARG A 427 14.65 14.53 3.89
C ARG A 427 13.66 14.30 5.02
N VAL A 428 12.44 13.92 4.67
CA VAL A 428 11.37 13.58 5.63
C VAL A 428 10.74 12.24 5.31
N SER A 429 10.28 11.49 6.32
CA SER A 429 9.59 10.22 6.10
C SER A 429 8.38 10.01 6.99
N VAL A 430 7.45 9.17 6.54
CA VAL A 430 6.39 8.60 7.37
C VAL A 430 6.42 7.08 7.32
N ARG A 431 6.02 6.43 8.42
CA ARG A 431 5.88 4.97 8.47
C ARG A 431 4.61 4.54 7.75
N ASP A 432 4.71 4.38 6.43
CA ASP A 432 3.64 3.88 5.57
C ASP A 432 4.24 3.08 4.40
N ALA A 433 3.56 2.02 3.98
CA ALA A 433 4.02 1.16 2.89
C ALA A 433 3.67 1.70 1.49
N GLY A 434 2.87 2.75 1.37
CA GLY A 434 2.42 3.35 0.10
C GLY A 434 1.35 2.53 -0.62
N THR A 435 0.63 1.65 0.08
CA THR A 435 -0.33 0.70 -0.50
C THR A 435 -1.78 1.21 -0.52
N SER A 436 -2.03 2.37 0.11
CA SER A 436 -3.31 3.06 0.17
C SER A 436 -3.23 4.37 -0.61
N ALA A 437 -4.11 4.57 -1.58
CA ALA A 437 -4.15 5.77 -2.41
C ALA A 437 -4.35 7.03 -1.56
N ALA A 438 -5.29 7.00 -0.61
CA ALA A 438 -5.58 8.15 0.26
C ALA A 438 -4.40 8.52 1.17
N ARG A 439 -3.70 7.53 1.74
CA ARG A 439 -2.53 7.81 2.60
C ARG A 439 -1.33 8.31 1.80
N LEU A 440 -1.06 7.68 0.64
CA LEU A 440 -0.01 8.13 -0.27
C LEU A 440 -0.27 9.57 -0.75
N GLU A 441 -1.50 9.87 -1.14
CA GLU A 441 -1.91 11.20 -1.60
C GLU A 441 -1.73 12.27 -0.51
N ARG A 442 -2.08 11.97 0.74
CA ARG A 442 -1.81 12.89 1.87
C ARG A 442 -0.31 13.17 2.03
N PHE A 443 0.53 12.15 1.93
CA PHE A 443 1.99 12.33 2.04
C PHE A 443 2.57 13.12 0.86
N VAL A 444 2.11 12.84 -0.36
CA VAL A 444 2.48 13.59 -1.57
C VAL A 444 2.09 15.06 -1.44
N MET A 445 0.87 15.35 -1.00
CA MET A 445 0.40 16.72 -0.79
C MET A 445 1.22 17.47 0.26
N ALA A 446 1.53 16.83 1.39
CA ALA A 446 2.40 17.42 2.41
C ALA A 446 3.82 17.69 1.87
N SER A 447 4.37 16.79 1.06
CA SER A 447 5.69 16.96 0.43
C SER A 447 5.73 18.09 -0.60
N LEU A 448 4.65 18.24 -1.38
CA LEU A 448 4.48 19.37 -2.30
C LEU A 448 4.34 20.69 -1.56
N GLU A 449 3.66 20.69 -0.42
CA GLU A 449 3.52 21.89 0.42
C GLU A 449 4.86 22.31 1.04
N LEU A 450 5.69 21.34 1.47
CA LEU A 450 7.06 21.61 1.87
C LEU A 450 7.87 22.24 0.73
N ALA A 451 7.75 21.72 -0.49
CA ALA A 451 8.43 22.27 -1.65
C ALA A 451 7.99 23.71 -1.97
N ARG A 452 6.69 24.01 -1.90
CA ARG A 452 6.17 25.39 -2.05
C ARG A 452 6.68 26.32 -0.95
N THR A 453 6.66 25.84 0.29
CA THR A 453 7.13 26.61 1.45
C THR A 453 8.61 26.95 1.32
N LEU A 454 9.44 26.02 0.84
CA LEU A 454 10.86 26.24 0.57
C LEU A 454 11.10 27.29 -0.53
N GLU A 455 10.38 27.21 -1.66
CA GLU A 455 10.49 28.22 -2.72
C GLU A 455 10.10 29.62 -2.22
N GLN A 456 9.00 29.71 -1.48
CA GLN A 456 8.55 30.97 -0.91
C GLN A 456 9.57 31.52 0.09
N LEU A 457 10.03 30.69 1.03
CA LEU A 457 11.04 31.07 2.02
C LEU A 457 12.31 31.59 1.37
N ARG A 458 12.83 30.89 0.35
CA ARG A 458 14.04 31.29 -0.37
C ARG A 458 13.92 32.70 -0.98
N SER A 459 12.76 33.04 -1.52
CA SER A 459 12.51 34.38 -2.08
C SER A 459 12.35 35.48 -1.00
N GLU A 460 12.04 35.09 0.23
CA GLU A 460 11.75 35.97 1.36
C GLU A 460 12.86 35.99 2.43
N LEU A 461 13.99 35.30 2.21
CA LEU A 461 15.06 35.22 3.20
C LEU A 461 15.58 36.63 3.52
N PRO A 462 15.52 37.06 4.80
CA PRO A 462 16.02 38.38 5.19
C PRO A 462 17.54 38.41 5.10
N PRO A 463 18.18 39.59 5.10
CA PRO A 463 19.61 39.68 5.34
C PRO A 463 19.99 39.13 6.72
N PRO A 464 21.28 38.83 6.96
CA PRO A 464 21.78 38.50 8.29
C PRO A 464 21.43 39.56 9.33
N THR A 465 21.28 39.14 10.57
CA THR A 465 20.87 39.98 11.70
C THR A 465 21.80 41.18 11.84
N GLY A 466 21.24 42.38 11.93
CA GLY A 466 21.99 43.63 12.06
C GLY A 466 22.29 44.34 10.73
N PHE A 467 21.94 43.75 9.59
CA PHE A 467 22.12 44.36 8.27
C PHE A 467 20.81 44.85 7.61
N GLU A 468 19.70 44.85 8.34
CA GLU A 468 18.39 45.28 7.81
C GLU A 468 18.43 46.72 7.31
N ALA A 469 19.08 47.61 8.07
CA ALA A 469 19.28 49.01 7.69
C ALA A 469 20.21 49.20 6.48
N ALA A 470 21.11 48.24 6.25
CA ALA A 470 22.07 48.26 5.14
C ALA A 470 21.47 47.81 3.81
N LEU A 471 20.40 47.01 3.85
CA LEU A 471 19.82 46.35 2.68
C LEU A 471 19.49 47.31 1.53
N PRO A 472 18.93 48.52 1.75
CA PRO A 472 18.70 49.48 0.67
C PRO A 472 19.96 49.86 -0.08
N SER A 473 21.08 50.05 0.61
CA SER A 473 22.36 50.44 -0.01
C SER A 473 23.01 49.27 -0.75
N TRP A 474 22.89 48.05 -0.23
CA TRP A 474 23.29 46.84 -0.96
C TRP A 474 22.43 46.60 -2.22
N ARG A 475 21.15 46.96 -2.19
CA ARG A 475 20.31 47.00 -3.39
C ARG A 475 20.73 48.10 -4.36
N ALA A 476 21.16 49.28 -3.88
CA ALA A 476 21.69 50.31 -4.76
C ALA A 476 22.95 49.85 -5.50
N LEU A 477 23.84 49.10 -4.81
CA LEU A 477 25.07 48.54 -5.40
C LEU A 477 24.80 47.63 -6.62
N THR A 478 23.63 46.97 -6.69
CA THR A 478 23.29 46.16 -7.88
C THR A 478 23.20 47.00 -9.15
N THR A 479 22.88 48.30 -9.02
CA THR A 479 22.84 49.23 -10.16
C THR A 479 24.24 49.66 -10.57
N ASP A 480 25.13 49.92 -9.60
CA ASP A 480 26.53 50.31 -9.85
C ASP A 480 27.32 49.21 -10.57
N ILE A 481 26.96 47.95 -10.31
CA ILE A 481 27.67 46.78 -10.84
C ILE A 481 26.83 45.92 -11.76
N ASP A 482 25.73 46.43 -12.33
CA ASP A 482 24.81 45.69 -13.23
C ASP A 482 24.63 44.22 -12.80
N GLY A 483 24.14 44.04 -11.57
CA GLY A 483 24.24 42.78 -10.84
C GLY A 483 22.96 42.33 -10.15
N ALA A 484 23.06 41.20 -9.46
CA ALA A 484 22.02 40.62 -8.64
C ALA A 484 22.48 40.49 -7.18
N LEU A 485 21.58 40.84 -6.25
CA LEU A 485 21.79 40.70 -4.81
C LEU A 485 21.21 39.38 -4.32
N GLU A 486 21.99 38.67 -3.51
CA GLU A 486 21.57 37.55 -2.68
C GLU A 486 21.47 38.06 -1.23
N PRO A 487 20.25 38.40 -0.75
CA PRO A 487 20.10 39.07 0.55
C PRO A 487 20.59 38.20 1.71
N ALA A 488 20.29 36.90 1.66
CA ALA A 488 20.55 35.96 2.75
C ALA A 488 22.01 35.95 3.23
N ARG A 489 22.98 36.14 2.34
CA ARG A 489 24.42 36.20 2.67
C ARG A 489 25.08 37.53 2.34
N LEU A 490 24.29 38.55 1.98
CA LEU A 490 24.76 39.86 1.50
C LEU A 490 25.89 39.75 0.49
N ARG A 491 25.55 39.20 -0.67
CA ARG A 491 26.46 39.07 -1.82
C ARG A 491 25.82 39.72 -3.04
N VAL A 492 26.54 40.60 -3.71
CA VAL A 492 26.19 41.13 -5.03
C VAL A 492 27.18 40.56 -6.02
N THR A 493 26.67 39.95 -7.08
CA THR A 493 27.47 39.52 -8.24
C THR A 493 26.98 40.25 -9.47
N GLY A 494 27.89 40.69 -10.33
CA GLY A 494 27.54 41.49 -11.50
C GLY A 494 28.73 41.78 -12.40
N VAL A 495 28.66 42.89 -13.12
CA VAL A 495 29.64 43.36 -14.08
C VAL A 495 29.96 44.85 -13.87
N VAL A 496 31.24 45.20 -13.72
CA VAL A 496 31.72 46.59 -13.69
C VAL A 496 32.69 46.81 -14.84
N ALA A 497 32.43 47.81 -15.69
CA ALA A 497 33.26 48.11 -16.86
C ALA A 497 33.55 46.86 -17.74
N SER A 498 32.50 46.06 -17.98
CA SER A 498 32.55 44.77 -18.71
C SER A 498 33.35 43.65 -18.02
N LEU A 499 33.66 43.78 -16.72
CA LEU A 499 34.41 42.78 -15.95
C LEU A 499 33.54 42.14 -14.88
N PRO A 500 33.54 40.81 -14.71
CA PRO A 500 32.83 40.17 -13.61
C PRO A 500 33.31 40.73 -12.27
N ALA A 501 32.37 41.11 -11.41
CA ALA A 501 32.64 41.73 -10.13
C ALA A 501 31.75 41.13 -9.03
N GLU A 502 32.28 41.12 -7.82
CA GLU A 502 31.58 40.65 -6.63
C GLU A 502 31.87 41.56 -5.44
N ALA A 503 30.83 41.83 -4.65
CA ALA A 503 30.93 42.31 -3.28
C ALA A 503 30.22 41.32 -2.35
N ARG A 504 30.86 40.89 -1.27
CA ARG A 504 30.21 40.02 -0.28
C ARG A 504 30.68 40.29 1.14
N VAL A 505 29.79 40.09 2.11
CA VAL A 505 30.17 40.00 3.52
C VAL A 505 30.67 38.59 3.83
N ALA A 506 31.77 38.48 4.55
CA ALA A 506 32.24 37.26 5.16
C ALA A 506 31.83 37.25 6.63
N PHE A 507 31.52 36.06 7.14
CA PHE A 507 31.10 35.84 8.52
C PHE A 507 32.04 34.82 9.17
N ASP A 508 32.22 34.94 10.48
CA ASP A 508 32.93 33.93 11.29
C ASP A 508 32.01 32.75 11.66
N GLN A 509 32.50 31.85 12.51
CA GLN A 509 31.78 30.63 12.90
C GLN A 509 30.57 30.92 13.79
N GLU A 510 30.57 32.06 14.47
CA GLU A 510 29.49 32.55 15.33
C GLU A 510 28.43 33.33 14.53
N GLY A 511 28.68 33.57 13.24
CA GLY A 511 27.82 34.33 12.35
C GLY A 511 27.98 35.83 12.47
N ALA A 512 28.97 36.31 13.22
CA ALA A 512 29.33 37.71 13.23
C ALA A 512 30.09 38.05 11.93
N PRO A 513 29.85 39.24 11.36
CA PRO A 513 30.56 39.60 10.14
C PRO A 513 32.04 39.85 10.47
N SER A 514 32.93 39.30 9.64
CA SER A 514 34.38 39.29 9.87
C SER A 514 35.15 40.15 8.86
N ALA A 515 34.65 40.26 7.63
CA ALA A 515 35.20 41.13 6.60
C ALA A 515 34.18 41.44 5.50
N THR A 516 34.44 42.45 4.68
CA THR A 516 33.82 42.57 3.35
C THR A 516 34.85 42.33 2.26
N TRP A 517 34.50 41.47 1.32
CA TRP A 517 35.33 41.06 0.21
C TRP A 517 34.82 41.71 -1.07
N LEU A 518 35.69 42.41 -1.76
CA LEU A 518 35.45 42.91 -3.11
C LEU A 518 36.35 42.15 -4.06
N SER A 519 35.84 41.77 -5.23
CA SER A 519 36.67 41.17 -6.27
C SER A 519 36.25 41.62 -7.67
N VAL A 520 37.24 41.73 -8.55
CA VAL A 520 37.04 41.95 -9.98
C VAL A 520 37.86 40.93 -10.73
N GLU A 521 37.21 40.16 -11.60
CA GLU A 521 37.86 39.15 -12.42
C GLU A 521 38.39 39.73 -13.73
N SER A 522 39.44 39.09 -14.23
CA SER A 522 40.02 39.37 -15.53
C SER A 522 39.79 38.18 -16.45
N PRO A 523 39.04 38.33 -17.57
CA PRO A 523 38.82 37.24 -18.51
C PRO A 523 40.10 36.86 -19.26
N THR A 524 41.09 37.78 -19.30
CA THR A 524 42.45 37.50 -19.79
C THR A 524 43.46 37.50 -18.63
N PRO A 525 44.47 36.61 -18.65
CA PRO A 525 45.53 36.61 -17.65
C PRO A 525 46.20 37.99 -17.47
N LEU A 526 46.30 38.46 -16.24
CA LEU A 526 47.17 39.57 -15.85
C LEU A 526 48.64 39.13 -15.91
N ASP A 527 49.54 40.08 -16.17
CA ASP A 527 50.98 39.79 -16.21
C ASP A 527 51.47 39.25 -14.86
N LEU A 528 52.39 38.29 -14.90
CA LEU A 528 53.00 37.69 -13.72
C LEU A 528 53.78 38.72 -12.91
N GLU A 529 54.34 39.76 -13.55
CA GLU A 529 55.05 40.85 -12.87
C GLU A 529 54.15 41.67 -11.95
N HIS A 530 52.83 41.65 -12.18
CA HIS A 530 51.84 42.38 -11.39
C HIS A 530 51.21 41.54 -10.27
N ARG A 531 51.66 40.30 -10.05
CA ARG A 531 51.18 39.50 -8.92
C ARG A 531 51.71 40.09 -7.62
N ALA A 532 50.78 40.48 -6.75
CA ALA A 532 51.10 41.11 -5.48
C ALA A 532 50.15 40.62 -4.39
N VAL A 533 50.69 40.51 -3.18
CA VAL A 533 49.91 40.43 -1.94
C VAL A 533 50.36 41.60 -1.10
N TRP A 534 49.41 42.43 -0.68
CA TRP A 534 49.67 43.63 0.12
C TRP A 534 48.92 43.55 1.43
N HIS A 535 49.59 44.02 2.48
CA HIS A 535 49.05 44.21 3.83
C HIS A 535 49.40 45.62 4.32
N PRO A 536 48.62 46.21 5.25
CA PRO A 536 48.85 47.56 5.79
C PRO A 536 50.29 47.85 6.24
N GLU A 537 50.95 46.85 6.83
CA GLU A 537 52.33 46.94 7.32
C GLU A 537 53.36 47.26 6.23
N MET A 538 53.03 47.01 4.96
CA MET A 538 53.89 47.28 3.80
C MET A 538 53.84 48.76 3.34
N GLY A 539 52.89 49.55 3.84
CA GLY A 539 52.71 50.96 3.46
C GLY A 539 52.31 51.18 2.00
N ASP A 540 52.50 52.41 1.50
CA ASP A 540 52.10 52.83 0.14
C ASP A 540 53.13 52.51 -0.95
N ALA A 541 54.12 51.66 -0.65
CA ALA A 541 55.17 51.29 -1.59
C ALA A 541 54.71 50.17 -2.55
N TRP A 542 54.52 50.51 -3.83
CA TRP A 542 54.10 49.58 -4.88
C TRP A 542 55.19 49.42 -5.96
N PRO A 543 56.30 48.69 -5.67
CA PRO A 543 57.36 48.45 -6.62
C PRO A 543 56.84 47.64 -7.83
N GLY A 544 57.36 47.92 -9.03
CA GLY A 544 56.94 47.24 -10.26
C GLY A 544 55.69 47.81 -10.95
N PHE A 545 54.87 48.61 -10.25
CA PHE A 545 53.69 49.24 -10.87
C PHE A 545 54.00 50.63 -11.46
N HIS A 546 53.36 50.98 -12.57
CA HIS A 546 53.41 52.33 -13.15
C HIS A 546 52.58 53.36 -12.35
N GLN A 547 52.88 54.66 -12.52
CA GLN A 547 52.33 55.75 -11.68
C GLN A 547 50.80 55.73 -11.57
N GLU A 548 50.07 55.53 -12.67
CA GLU A 548 48.60 55.47 -12.68
C GLU A 548 48.06 54.29 -11.87
N ALA A 549 48.66 53.10 -12.02
CA ALA A 549 48.30 51.92 -11.24
C ALA A 549 48.59 52.12 -9.75
N ARG A 550 49.71 52.78 -9.40
CA ARG A 550 50.05 53.11 -8.00
C ARG A 550 49.01 54.03 -7.35
N LEU A 551 48.55 55.06 -8.06
CA LEU A 551 47.53 55.98 -7.54
C LEU A 551 46.20 55.27 -7.28
N LEU A 552 45.80 54.36 -8.18
CA LEU A 552 44.63 53.51 -7.96
C LEU A 552 44.83 52.59 -6.77
N LEU A 553 45.98 51.91 -6.67
CA LEU A 553 46.29 50.99 -5.58
C LEU A 553 46.20 51.68 -4.21
N ILE A 554 46.85 52.83 -4.03
CA ILE A 554 46.77 53.63 -2.79
C ILE A 554 45.30 53.95 -2.43
N THR A 555 44.49 54.31 -3.44
CA THR A 555 43.08 54.64 -3.21
C THR A 555 42.22 53.39 -2.91
N ILE A 556 42.52 52.25 -3.56
CA ILE A 556 41.83 50.97 -3.39
C ILE A 556 42.15 50.36 -2.03
N THR A 557 43.41 50.43 -1.57
CA THR A 557 43.87 49.78 -0.34
C THR A 557 43.70 50.63 0.92
N LYS A 558 43.24 51.87 0.80
CA LYS A 558 42.90 52.71 1.95
C LYS A 558 41.94 51.96 2.88
N ASP A 559 42.30 51.81 4.15
CA ASP A 559 41.50 51.11 5.18
C ASP A 559 41.25 49.60 4.89
N ALA A 560 42.02 48.99 3.99
CA ALA A 560 41.92 47.56 3.68
C ALA A 560 42.86 46.71 4.53
N ALA A 561 42.44 45.48 4.84
CA ALA A 561 43.27 44.50 5.54
C ALA A 561 44.24 43.79 4.59
N THR A 562 43.78 43.48 3.38
CA THR A 562 44.58 42.77 2.38
C THR A 562 44.14 43.16 0.97
N LEU A 563 45.10 43.26 0.05
CA LEU A 563 44.85 43.23 -1.39
C LEU A 563 45.63 42.08 -2.01
N GLN A 564 44.99 41.30 -2.87
CA GLN A 564 45.63 40.25 -3.64
C GLN A 564 45.39 40.43 -5.13
N ILE A 565 46.46 40.51 -5.91
CA ILE A 565 46.44 40.48 -7.37
C ILE A 565 46.92 39.11 -7.81
N THR A 566 46.02 38.33 -8.40
CA THR A 566 46.35 37.04 -9.01
C THR A 566 46.36 37.17 -10.53
N ARG A 567 46.65 36.06 -11.21
CA ARG A 567 46.63 36.01 -12.68
C ARG A 567 45.23 36.28 -13.26
N THR A 568 44.16 36.06 -12.50
CA THR A 568 42.79 36.12 -13.03
C THR A 568 41.86 37.02 -12.23
N ARG A 569 42.29 37.59 -11.11
CA ARG A 569 41.44 38.46 -10.30
C ARG A 569 42.24 39.41 -9.41
N VAL A 570 41.62 40.55 -9.11
CA VAL A 570 42.04 41.44 -8.03
C VAL A 570 41.02 41.31 -6.90
N MET A 571 41.49 41.02 -5.70
CA MET A 571 40.67 40.88 -4.50
C MET A 571 41.09 41.88 -3.44
N LEU A 572 40.12 42.41 -2.72
CA LEU A 572 40.30 43.35 -1.63
C LEU A 572 39.48 42.87 -0.42
N GLU A 573 40.12 42.83 0.74
CA GLU A 573 39.50 42.52 2.02
C GLU A 573 39.43 43.78 2.88
N LEU A 574 38.23 44.14 3.34
CA LEU A 574 37.95 45.34 4.12
C LEU A 574 37.41 44.95 5.51
N PRO A 575 38.13 45.27 6.61
CA PRO A 575 37.63 45.05 7.97
C PRO A 575 36.57 46.10 8.37
N ALA A 576 36.65 47.31 7.79
CA ALA A 576 35.96 48.51 8.26
C ALA A 576 34.51 48.70 7.77
N LEU A 577 34.02 47.86 6.85
CA LEU A 577 32.61 47.90 6.42
C LEU A 577 31.63 47.36 7.49
N LEU A 578 32.16 46.99 8.66
CA LEU A 578 31.48 46.39 9.80
C LEU A 578 31.31 47.34 10.99
N GLY A 579 32.00 48.49 11.01
CA GLY A 579 31.95 49.45 12.12
C GLY A 579 31.45 50.86 11.75
N ALA A 580 31.36 51.17 10.46
CA ALA A 580 30.69 52.37 9.95
C ALA A 580 29.28 52.01 9.48
N ASP A 581 28.36 52.99 9.47
CA ASP A 581 27.01 52.84 8.93
C ASP A 581 27.03 51.95 7.67
N PRO A 582 26.44 50.74 7.71
CA PRO A 582 26.57 49.80 6.61
C PRO A 582 25.91 50.30 5.31
N ALA A 583 25.13 51.39 5.36
CA ALA A 583 24.67 52.14 4.19
C ALA A 583 25.78 52.93 3.48
N LEU A 584 26.69 53.57 4.22
CA LEU A 584 27.91 54.21 3.70
C LEU A 584 28.83 53.17 3.05
N GLY A 585 28.78 51.95 3.56
CA GLY A 585 29.64 50.88 3.13
C GLY A 585 29.41 50.38 1.69
N ALA A 586 28.15 50.17 1.30
CA ALA A 586 27.84 49.71 -0.06
C ALA A 586 28.17 50.76 -1.13
N THR A 587 27.97 52.05 -0.82
CA THR A 587 28.36 53.16 -1.73
C THR A 587 29.88 53.18 -1.95
N GLN A 588 30.66 52.98 -0.88
CA GLN A 588 32.12 52.88 -0.99
C GLN A 588 32.54 51.62 -1.77
N ALA A 589 31.82 50.50 -1.62
CA ALA A 589 32.09 49.28 -2.36
C ALA A 589 31.97 49.48 -3.88
N GLY A 590 30.91 50.14 -4.37
CA GLY A 590 30.73 50.43 -5.80
C GLY A 590 31.85 51.28 -6.39
N GLN A 591 32.26 52.34 -5.67
CA GLN A 591 33.39 53.19 -6.06
C GLN A 591 34.72 52.40 -6.09
N ARG A 592 34.96 51.54 -5.09
CA ARG A 592 36.16 50.71 -5.04
C ARG A 592 36.17 49.65 -6.15
N LEU A 593 35.05 48.99 -6.42
CA LEU A 593 34.93 48.04 -7.53
C LEU A 593 35.20 48.71 -8.89
N SER A 594 34.71 49.94 -9.09
CA SER A 594 35.00 50.74 -10.29
C SER A 594 36.51 51.02 -10.44
N ARG A 595 37.19 51.39 -9.35
CA ARG A 595 38.65 51.60 -9.35
C ARG A 595 39.43 50.30 -9.55
N MET A 596 38.97 49.21 -8.95
CA MET A 596 39.55 47.87 -9.16
C MET A 596 39.41 47.44 -10.62
N ALA A 597 38.27 47.72 -11.27
CA ALA A 597 38.08 47.43 -12.68
C ALA A 597 39.01 48.27 -13.58
N GLN A 598 39.21 49.56 -13.27
CA GLN A 598 40.20 50.41 -13.94
C GLN A 598 41.62 49.87 -13.76
N LEU A 599 41.97 49.44 -12.55
CA LEU A 599 43.26 48.80 -12.27
C LEU A 599 43.43 47.54 -13.12
N VAL A 600 42.45 46.65 -13.14
CA VAL A 600 42.49 45.44 -13.97
C VAL A 600 42.68 45.79 -15.44
N GLN A 601 42.01 46.80 -15.97
CA GLN A 601 42.20 47.25 -17.36
C GLN A 601 43.62 47.77 -17.62
N LEU A 602 44.21 48.54 -16.70
CA LEU A 602 45.59 49.02 -16.80
C LEU A 602 46.60 47.87 -16.75
N LEU A 603 46.39 46.89 -15.87
CA LEU A 603 47.28 45.74 -15.69
C LEU A 603 47.20 44.73 -16.84
N ARG A 604 46.17 44.80 -17.69
CA ARG A 604 46.11 44.05 -18.96
C ARG A 604 47.07 44.61 -20.02
N GLY A 605 47.59 45.83 -19.82
CA GLY A 605 48.38 46.56 -20.81
C GLY A 605 49.84 46.10 -20.94
N LYS A 606 50.07 45.07 -21.77
CA LYS A 606 51.13 44.93 -22.82
C LYS A 606 51.27 43.51 -23.39
N VAL A 607 50.24 42.64 -23.33
CA VAL A 607 50.24 41.39 -24.10
C VAL A 607 49.71 41.66 -25.52
N GLY A 608 50.56 42.24 -26.36
CA GLY A 608 50.45 42.02 -27.81
C GLY A 608 50.91 40.59 -28.14
N PRO A 609 50.51 40.02 -29.30
CA PRO A 609 50.72 38.60 -29.65
C PRO A 609 52.18 38.14 -29.80
N TYR A 610 53.16 38.95 -29.39
CA TYR A 610 54.58 38.66 -29.45
C TYR A 610 55.27 39.05 -28.13
N ARG A 611 55.02 38.25 -27.08
CA ARG A 611 55.96 38.02 -25.97
C ARG A 611 55.77 36.62 -25.43
#